data_AF-A0A540X9I6-F1
#
_entry.id   AF-A0A540X9I6-F1
#
_cell.length_a   1.000
_cell.length_b   1.000
_cell.length_c   1.000
_cell.angle_alpha   90.00
_cell.angle_beta   90.00
_cell.angle_gamma   90.00
#
_symmetry.space_group_name_H-M   'P 1'
#
loop_
_entity.id
_entity.type
_entity.pdbx_description
1 polymer ?
#
loop_
_entity_poly.entity_id
_entity_poly.type
_entity_poly.pdbx_seq_one_letter_code
_entity_poly.pdbx_strand_id
1 'polypeptide(L)'
;MQAGASARTHKVDAVKTHPEGSASTRKSPRARQGRPSDRARQSRQQLERRLAVSVGEEARSARMRAGLTQADVAERIGIAAEVYGRMERGKMMPSVPTLFRLCLALRLSADVGLGLVTAASVGAALWEEDSRDKDHLPEMRRLLRTLRRMSRGQLKLVNQVAAAILPQR
;
A
#
# COMPACT_ATOMS: atom_id res chain seq x y z
N MET A 1 -4.99 -29.54 73.80
CA MET A 1 -6.42 -29.75 74.16
C MET A 1 -7.23 -29.32 72.96
N GLN A 2 -7.77 -30.26 72.17
CA GLN A 2 -9.17 -30.75 72.22
C GLN A 2 -10.21 -29.67 71.85
N ALA A 3 -11.26 -29.92 71.06
CA ALA A 3 -11.60 -31.07 70.18
C ALA A 3 -12.81 -30.69 69.28
N GLY A 4 -13.11 -31.50 68.25
CA GLY A 4 -14.33 -31.44 67.42
C GLY A 4 -14.05 -31.07 65.95
N ALA A 5 -14.60 -31.75 64.93
CA ALA A 5 -15.71 -32.72 64.92
C ALA A 5 -15.47 -33.92 63.97
N SER A 6 -16.36 -34.91 64.04
CA SER A 6 -16.35 -36.15 63.26
C SER A 6 -17.81 -36.68 63.21
N ALA A 7 -18.22 -37.62 62.35
CA ALA A 7 -17.47 -38.58 61.54
C ALA A 7 -18.30 -39.10 60.33
N ARG A 8 -17.70 -40.04 59.58
CA ARG A 8 -18.28 -41.12 58.73
C ARG A 8 -18.42 -40.80 57.22
N THR A 9 -17.77 -41.52 56.28
CA THR A 9 -17.79 -42.96 55.90
C THR A 9 -19.15 -43.45 55.39
N HIS A 10 -19.34 -44.27 54.34
CA HIS A 10 -18.47 -44.89 53.31
C HIS A 10 -19.07 -44.54 51.90
N LYS A 11 -18.88 -45.20 50.74
CA LYS A 11 -18.14 -46.42 50.29
C LYS A 11 -17.80 -46.31 48.78
N VAL A 12 -16.98 -47.23 48.28
CA VAL A 12 -16.69 -47.51 46.85
C VAL A 12 -17.53 -48.68 46.30
N ASP A 13 -17.74 -48.75 44.98
CA ASP A 13 -17.29 -49.88 44.14
C ASP A 13 -17.69 -49.77 42.65
N ALA A 14 -17.13 -50.68 41.84
CA ALA A 14 -17.42 -51.03 40.43
C ALA A 14 -16.62 -50.33 39.31
N VAL A 15 -15.67 -51.11 38.77
CA VAL A 15 -14.68 -50.83 37.73
C VAL A 15 -15.03 -51.55 36.41
N LYS A 16 -14.79 -50.91 35.24
CA LYS A 16 -14.35 -51.44 33.90
C LYS A 16 -14.88 -50.55 32.74
N THR A 17 -14.06 -49.79 31.99
CA THR A 17 -13.33 -50.16 30.73
C THR A 17 -14.26 -50.69 29.62
N HIS A 18 -14.30 -50.26 28.36
CA HIS A 18 -13.39 -49.56 27.39
C HIS A 18 -14.26 -49.11 26.15
N PRO A 19 -13.76 -48.63 24.99
CA PRO A 19 -12.68 -47.68 24.65
C PRO A 19 -13.18 -46.58 23.64
N GLU A 20 -12.40 -46.24 22.60
CA GLU A 20 -12.75 -45.50 21.37
C GLU A 20 -12.82 -43.94 21.42
N GLY A 21 -11.64 -43.33 21.46
CA GLY A 21 -11.20 -42.36 20.45
C GLY A 21 -12.20 -41.33 19.90
N SER A 22 -12.33 -40.18 20.58
CA SER A 22 -12.97 -39.00 20.00
C SER A 22 -12.11 -38.41 18.88
N ALA A 23 -12.34 -38.87 17.64
CA ALA A 23 -11.85 -38.27 16.42
C ALA A 23 -12.52 -36.90 16.17
N SER A 24 -12.23 -35.94 17.05
CA SER A 24 -12.61 -34.54 16.89
C SER A 24 -11.86 -33.99 15.68
N THR A 25 -12.53 -34.01 14.54
CA THR A 25 -12.04 -33.45 13.29
C THR A 25 -11.71 -31.98 13.53
N ARG A 26 -10.41 -31.66 13.65
CA ARG A 26 -9.92 -30.29 13.61
C ARG A 26 -10.30 -29.72 12.24
N LYS A 27 -11.47 -29.08 12.16
CA LYS A 27 -11.85 -28.24 11.03
C LYS A 27 -10.80 -27.15 10.92
N SER A 28 -9.85 -27.34 9.99
CA SER A 28 -8.85 -26.33 9.66
C SER A 28 -9.56 -24.99 9.49
N PRO A 29 -9.04 -23.89 10.08
CA PRO A 29 -9.69 -22.59 9.99
C PRO A 29 -9.69 -22.18 8.52
N ARG A 30 -10.86 -22.35 7.87
CA ARG A 30 -11.07 -22.06 6.45
C ARG A 30 -10.70 -20.60 6.25
N ALA A 31 -9.55 -20.37 5.60
CA ALA A 31 -8.98 -19.04 5.45
C ALA A 31 -10.06 -18.11 4.90
N ARG A 32 -10.43 -17.09 5.68
CA ARG A 32 -11.42 -16.08 5.28
C ARG A 32 -10.80 -15.28 4.15
N GLN A 33 -10.96 -15.76 2.92
CA GLN A 33 -10.69 -14.99 1.72
C GLN A 33 -11.59 -13.75 1.81
N GLY A 34 -10.98 -12.60 2.13
CA GLY A 34 -11.70 -11.35 2.37
C GLY A 34 -12.58 -10.99 1.19
N ARG A 35 -13.71 -10.33 1.47
CA ARG A 35 -14.66 -9.95 0.42
C ARG A 35 -13.93 -9.04 -0.59
N PRO A 36 -14.32 -9.01 -1.88
CA PRO A 36 -13.65 -8.17 -2.89
C PRO A 36 -13.49 -6.69 -2.47
N SER A 37 -14.46 -6.17 -1.72
CA SER A 37 -14.43 -4.85 -1.06
C SER A 37 -13.23 -4.62 -0.13
N ASP A 38 -12.82 -5.66 0.60
CA ASP A 38 -11.79 -5.59 1.64
C ASP A 38 -10.40 -5.46 1.00
N ARG A 39 -10.16 -6.20 -0.09
CA ARG A 39 -8.92 -6.12 -0.88
C ARG A 39 -8.75 -4.74 -1.50
N ALA A 40 -9.77 -4.21 -2.16
CA ALA A 40 -9.73 -2.87 -2.77
C ALA A 40 -9.44 -1.77 -1.72
N ARG A 41 -10.06 -1.85 -0.54
CA ARG A 41 -9.80 -0.94 0.58
C ARG A 41 -8.37 -1.05 1.10
N GLN A 42 -7.84 -2.27 1.25
CA GLN A 42 -6.46 -2.50 1.66
C GLN A 42 -5.46 -1.95 0.65
N SER A 43 -5.65 -2.20 -0.65
CA SER A 43 -4.79 -1.67 -1.72
C SER A 43 -4.78 -0.14 -1.72
N ARG A 44 -5.94 0.50 -1.59
CA ARG A 44 -6.04 1.97 -1.47
C ARG A 44 -5.31 2.50 -0.23
N GLN A 45 -5.46 1.85 0.93
CA GLN A 45 -4.76 2.26 2.14
C GLN A 45 -3.23 2.09 2.03
N GLN A 46 -2.76 1.04 1.34
CA GLN A 46 -1.33 0.85 1.05
C GLN A 46 -0.79 1.95 0.13
N LEU A 47 -1.55 2.32 -0.91
CA LEU A 47 -1.21 3.44 -1.79
C LEU A 47 -1.12 4.77 -1.00
N GLU A 48 -2.15 5.11 -0.22
CA GLU A 48 -2.19 6.34 0.59
C GLU A 48 -0.98 6.43 1.54
N ARG A 49 -0.53 5.30 2.12
CA ARG A 49 0.70 5.23 2.93
C ARG A 49 1.98 5.44 2.11
N ARG A 50 2.10 4.81 0.93
CA ARG A 50 3.26 4.98 0.04
C ARG A 50 3.40 6.43 -0.43
N LEU A 51 2.28 7.06 -0.80
CA LEU A 51 2.23 8.48 -1.15
C LEU A 51 2.63 9.37 0.03
N ALA A 52 2.13 9.09 1.25
CA ALA A 52 2.48 9.88 2.43
C ALA A 52 3.99 9.87 2.72
N VAL A 53 4.63 8.68 2.60
CA VAL A 53 6.09 8.55 2.76
C VAL A 53 6.82 9.37 1.70
N SER A 54 6.48 9.20 0.42
CA SER A 54 7.19 9.88 -0.68
C SER A 54 7.04 11.41 -0.64
N VAL A 55 5.83 11.92 -0.35
CA VAL A 55 5.56 13.35 -0.11
C VAL A 55 6.39 13.86 1.07
N GLY A 56 6.45 13.10 2.17
CA GLY A 56 7.21 13.45 3.37
C GLY A 56 8.73 13.51 3.13
N GLU A 57 9.25 12.58 2.33
CA GLU A 57 10.66 12.51 1.95
C GLU A 57 11.09 13.69 1.07
N GLU A 58 10.29 14.09 0.08
CA GLU A 58 10.61 15.26 -0.76
C GLU A 58 10.40 16.58 -0.02
N ALA A 59 9.36 16.71 0.81
CA ALA A 59 9.19 17.86 1.69
C ALA A 59 10.41 18.05 2.62
N ARG A 60 10.86 16.96 3.26
CA ARG A 60 12.07 16.96 4.09
C ARG A 60 13.31 17.30 3.29
N SER A 61 13.48 16.72 2.11
CA SER A 61 14.67 16.93 1.29
C SER A 61 14.74 18.38 0.78
N ALA A 62 13.63 18.94 0.32
CA ALA A 62 13.53 20.33 -0.09
C ALA A 62 13.75 21.31 1.07
N ARG A 63 13.18 21.01 2.24
CA ARG A 63 13.42 21.79 3.46
C ARG A 63 14.89 21.83 3.84
N MET A 64 15.57 20.67 3.83
CA MET A 64 17.01 20.59 4.13
C MET A 64 17.86 21.32 3.09
N ARG A 65 17.54 21.21 1.78
CA ARG A 65 18.19 22.00 0.71
C ARG A 65 18.01 23.51 0.89
N ALA A 66 16.88 23.95 1.46
CA ALA A 66 16.58 25.34 1.75
C ALA A 66 17.14 25.84 3.11
N GLY A 67 17.79 24.98 3.90
CA GLY A 67 18.36 25.34 5.21
C GLY A 67 17.32 25.63 6.30
N LEU A 68 16.07 25.18 6.14
CA LEU A 68 14.95 25.54 7.02
C LEU A 68 14.70 24.51 8.13
N THR A 69 14.21 24.97 9.29
CA THR A 69 13.70 24.10 10.35
C THR A 69 12.28 23.62 10.06
N GLN A 70 11.82 22.58 10.77
CA GLN A 70 10.41 22.14 10.69
C GLN A 70 9.43 23.21 11.17
N ALA A 71 9.85 24.13 12.05
CA ALA A 71 9.04 25.24 12.51
C ALA A 71 8.87 26.29 11.40
N ASP A 72 9.96 26.68 10.72
CA ASP A 72 9.93 27.71 9.68
C ASP A 72 8.97 27.34 8.52
N VAL A 73 8.96 26.06 8.11
CA VAL A 73 8.06 25.59 7.06
C VAL A 73 6.61 25.54 7.56
N ALA A 74 6.39 25.08 8.79
CA ALA A 74 5.06 25.00 9.38
C ALA A 74 4.43 26.39 9.55
N GLU A 75 5.21 27.39 9.99
CA GLU A 75 4.82 28.80 10.06
C GLU A 75 4.45 29.34 8.67
N ARG A 76 5.34 29.19 7.67
CA ARG A 76 5.10 29.65 6.28
C ARG A 76 3.82 29.09 5.65
N ILE A 77 3.41 27.88 6.02
CA ILE A 77 2.19 27.25 5.50
C ILE A 77 1.00 27.31 6.48
N GLY A 78 1.15 27.96 7.63
CA GLY A 78 0.09 28.16 8.62
C GLY A 78 -0.42 26.86 9.25
N ILE A 79 0.47 25.99 9.72
CA ILE A 79 0.13 24.78 10.50
C ILE A 79 1.06 24.63 11.71
N ALA A 80 0.70 23.77 12.66
CA ALA A 80 1.58 23.45 13.80
C ALA A 80 2.80 22.60 13.37
N ALA A 81 3.97 22.87 13.95
CA ALA A 81 5.22 22.17 13.64
C ALA A 81 5.13 20.63 13.82
N GLU A 82 4.35 20.16 14.80
CA GLU A 82 4.11 18.72 15.02
C GLU A 82 3.30 18.07 13.87
N VAL A 83 2.37 18.82 13.27
CA VAL A 83 1.60 18.38 12.09
C VAL A 83 2.54 18.25 10.88
N TYR A 84 3.39 19.26 10.65
CA TYR A 84 4.41 19.21 9.61
C TYR A 84 5.40 18.05 9.82
N GLY A 85 5.88 17.85 11.05
CA GLY A 85 6.76 16.73 11.39
C GLY A 85 6.11 15.35 11.18
N ARG A 86 4.78 15.22 11.31
CA ARG A 86 4.06 13.99 10.94
C ARG A 86 4.01 13.77 9.42
N MET A 87 3.91 14.84 8.63
CA MET A 87 3.99 14.77 7.16
C MET A 87 5.38 14.31 6.71
N GLU A 88 6.47 14.90 7.21
CA GLU A 88 7.84 14.49 6.86
C GLU A 88 8.17 13.02 7.20
N ARG A 89 7.44 12.41 8.13
CA ARG A 89 7.60 11.00 8.54
C ARG A 89 6.64 10.04 7.82
N GLY A 90 5.87 10.51 6.83
CA GLY A 90 4.85 9.72 6.14
C GLY A 90 3.71 9.23 7.04
N LYS A 91 3.53 9.84 8.21
CA LYS A 91 2.47 9.49 9.19
C LYS A 91 1.13 10.18 8.86
N MET A 92 1.13 11.14 7.94
CA MET A 92 -0.03 11.96 7.57
C MET A 92 0.12 12.45 6.13
N MET A 93 -0.94 12.29 5.32
CA MET A 93 -1.05 13.00 4.03
C MET A 93 -1.45 14.47 4.28
N PRO A 94 -0.84 15.44 3.58
CA PRO A 94 -1.40 16.79 3.51
C PRO A 94 -2.72 16.78 2.73
N SER A 95 -3.64 17.66 3.09
CA SER A 95 -4.77 18.01 2.23
C SER A 95 -4.28 18.79 0.99
N VAL A 96 -5.04 18.78 -0.10
CA VAL A 96 -4.66 19.48 -1.34
C VAL A 96 -4.28 20.97 -1.10
N PRO A 97 -5.03 21.77 -0.31
CA PRO A 97 -4.63 23.15 0.00
C PRO A 97 -3.33 23.27 0.82
N THR A 98 -3.04 22.31 1.70
CA THR A 98 -1.79 22.30 2.47
C THR A 98 -0.61 21.85 1.62
N LEU A 99 -0.80 20.87 0.73
CA LEU A 99 0.19 20.48 -0.27
C LEU A 99 0.52 21.64 -1.22
N PHE A 100 -0.48 22.39 -1.69
CA PHE A 100 -0.26 23.57 -2.52
C PHE A 100 0.61 24.63 -1.80
N ARG A 101 0.26 24.99 -0.56
CA ARG A 101 1.07 25.90 0.27
C ARG A 101 2.50 25.37 0.50
N LEU A 102 2.65 24.06 0.72
CA LEU A 102 3.94 23.41 0.89
C LEU A 102 4.81 23.49 -0.37
N CYS A 103 4.24 23.23 -1.54
CA CYS A 103 4.94 23.36 -2.82
C CYS A 103 5.44 24.80 -3.05
N LEU A 104 4.61 25.81 -2.76
CA LEU A 104 5.02 27.21 -2.84
C LEU A 104 6.14 27.55 -1.83
N ALA A 105 5.99 27.16 -0.56
CA ALA A 105 6.94 27.47 0.51
C ALA A 105 8.32 26.82 0.31
N LEU A 106 8.36 25.65 -0.33
CA LEU A 106 9.58 24.88 -0.60
C LEU A 106 10.07 24.98 -2.06
N ARG A 107 9.40 25.79 -2.91
CA ARG A 107 9.67 25.93 -4.35
C ARG A 107 9.72 24.59 -5.11
N LEU A 108 8.78 23.70 -4.79
CA LEU A 108 8.60 22.42 -5.46
C LEU A 108 7.55 22.53 -6.57
N SER A 109 7.78 21.84 -7.69
CA SER A 109 6.72 21.50 -8.64
C SER A 109 5.76 20.50 -8.00
N ALA A 110 4.50 20.46 -8.46
CA ALA A 110 3.50 19.57 -7.86
C ALA A 110 3.83 18.08 -8.06
N ASP A 111 4.48 17.74 -9.18
CA ASP A 111 5.03 16.42 -9.49
C ASP A 111 6.14 16.00 -8.50
N VAL A 112 7.11 16.86 -8.19
CA VAL A 112 8.12 16.55 -7.16
C VAL A 112 7.49 16.54 -5.76
N GLY A 113 6.62 17.50 -5.44
CA GLY A 113 5.95 17.59 -4.13
C GLY A 113 5.00 16.42 -3.82
N LEU A 114 4.45 15.77 -4.84
CA LEU A 114 3.69 14.52 -4.72
C LEU A 114 4.57 13.27 -4.73
N GLY A 115 5.89 13.40 -4.93
CA GLY A 115 6.79 12.28 -5.16
C GLY A 115 6.55 11.56 -6.49
N LEU A 116 5.88 12.18 -7.46
CA LEU A 116 5.54 11.57 -8.75
C LEU A 116 6.72 11.42 -9.70
N VAL A 117 7.83 12.15 -9.51
CA VAL A 117 9.05 11.93 -10.30
C VAL A 117 9.74 10.64 -9.87
N THR A 118 9.87 10.43 -8.56
CA THR A 118 10.32 9.17 -7.94
C THR A 118 9.31 8.06 -8.14
N ALA A 119 8.01 8.34 -8.10
CA ALA A 119 6.94 7.40 -8.44
C ALA A 119 6.64 7.33 -9.95
N ALA A 120 7.43 7.95 -10.84
CA ALA A 120 7.42 7.63 -12.27
C ALA A 120 8.49 6.55 -12.54
N SER A 121 9.69 6.73 -12.00
CA SER A 121 10.75 5.72 -12.04
C SER A 121 10.43 4.46 -11.20
N VAL A 122 9.77 4.63 -10.05
CA VAL A 122 9.36 3.54 -9.13
C VAL A 122 7.88 3.19 -9.26
N GLY A 123 6.99 4.07 -9.74
CA GLY A 123 5.57 3.73 -9.92
C GLY A 123 5.28 3.02 -11.23
N ALA A 124 6.13 3.19 -12.25
CA ALA A 124 6.26 2.13 -13.26
C ALA A 124 6.52 0.78 -12.55
N ALA A 125 7.31 0.68 -11.47
CA ALA A 125 7.51 -0.59 -10.76
C ALA A 125 6.36 -1.04 -9.84
N LEU A 126 5.35 -0.20 -9.55
CA LEU A 126 4.33 -0.47 -8.54
C LEU A 126 2.88 -0.44 -9.05
N TRP A 127 2.64 0.00 -10.28
CA TRP A 127 1.33 -0.02 -10.95
C TRP A 127 1.25 -1.04 -12.09
N GLU A 128 2.29 -1.86 -12.25
CA GLU A 128 2.65 -2.49 -13.52
C GLU A 128 3.05 -3.97 -13.35
N GLU A 129 2.65 -4.61 -12.25
CA GLU A 129 2.86 -6.06 -12.03
C GLU A 129 2.31 -6.91 -13.20
N ASP A 130 1.26 -6.43 -13.88
CA ASP A 130 0.66 -7.09 -15.05
C ASP A 130 1.13 -6.50 -16.41
N SER A 131 1.97 -5.45 -16.45
CA SER A 131 2.49 -4.90 -17.73
C SER A 131 4.00 -5.09 -17.91
N ARG A 132 4.79 -5.12 -16.83
CA ARG A 132 6.25 -5.36 -16.91
C ARG A 132 6.59 -6.74 -17.42
N ASP A 133 5.88 -7.75 -16.92
CA ASP A 133 6.00 -9.11 -17.43
C ASP A 133 5.69 -9.16 -18.93
N LYS A 134 4.73 -8.34 -19.41
CA LYS A 134 4.37 -8.22 -20.82
C LYS A 134 5.42 -7.44 -21.65
N ASP A 135 6.06 -6.42 -21.10
CA ASP A 135 7.11 -5.65 -21.79
C ASP A 135 8.42 -6.42 -21.99
N HIS A 136 8.69 -7.41 -21.11
CA HIS A 136 9.84 -8.30 -21.25
C HIS A 136 9.61 -9.48 -22.21
N LEU A 137 8.35 -9.76 -22.58
CA LEU A 137 8.01 -10.82 -23.53
C LEU A 137 8.79 -10.68 -24.86
N PRO A 138 9.28 -11.80 -25.42
CA PRO A 138 9.86 -11.82 -26.76
C PRO A 138 8.96 -11.18 -27.83
N GLU A 139 7.64 -11.32 -27.69
CA GLU A 139 6.59 -10.82 -28.56
C GLU A 139 6.54 -9.28 -28.52
N MET A 140 6.50 -8.67 -27.34
CA MET A 140 6.49 -7.22 -27.18
C MET A 140 7.80 -6.60 -27.68
N ARG A 141 8.94 -7.22 -27.38
CA ARG A 141 10.26 -6.78 -27.91
C ARG A 141 10.34 -6.87 -29.43
N ARG A 142 9.70 -7.87 -30.06
CA ARG A 142 9.58 -7.95 -31.53
C ARG A 142 8.69 -6.84 -32.07
N LEU A 143 7.51 -6.61 -31.46
CA LEU A 143 6.58 -5.56 -31.86
C LEU A 143 7.22 -4.17 -31.80
N LEU A 144 7.82 -3.80 -30.66
CA LEU A 144 8.49 -2.52 -30.46
C LEU A 144 9.64 -2.29 -31.46
N ARG A 145 10.38 -3.36 -31.84
CA ARG A 145 11.42 -3.27 -32.88
C ARG A 145 10.82 -2.96 -34.26
N THR A 146 9.67 -3.54 -34.59
CA THR A 146 8.96 -3.27 -35.85
C THR A 146 8.38 -1.86 -35.87
N LEU A 147 7.69 -1.44 -34.81
CA LEU A 147 7.11 -0.09 -34.71
C LEU A 147 8.16 1.02 -34.83
N ARG A 148 9.35 0.84 -34.22
CA ARG A 148 10.47 1.81 -34.34
C ARG A 148 11.01 1.97 -35.77
N ARG A 149 10.67 1.07 -36.70
CA ARG A 149 11.08 1.13 -38.12
C ARG A 149 9.97 1.64 -39.04
N MET A 150 8.78 1.93 -38.51
CA MET A 150 7.62 2.38 -39.29
C MET A 150 7.58 3.91 -39.46
N SER A 151 7.05 4.35 -40.59
CA SER A 151 6.74 5.75 -40.86
C SER A 151 5.53 6.25 -40.04
N ARG A 152 5.38 7.57 -39.93
CA ARG A 152 4.24 8.21 -39.23
C ARG A 152 2.87 7.76 -39.77
N GLY A 153 2.75 7.44 -41.06
CA GLY A 153 1.51 6.92 -41.65
C GLY A 153 1.20 5.49 -41.20
N GLN A 154 2.21 4.61 -41.22
CA GLN A 154 2.09 3.22 -40.78
C GLN A 154 1.80 3.11 -39.27
N LEU A 155 2.43 3.96 -38.45
CA LEU A 155 2.14 4.02 -37.01
C LEU A 155 0.70 4.44 -36.71
N LYS A 156 0.14 5.39 -37.48
CA LYS A 156 -1.29 5.75 -37.37
C LYS A 156 -2.21 4.57 -37.69
N LEU A 157 -1.91 3.80 -38.73
CA LEU A 157 -2.68 2.61 -39.11
C LEU A 157 -2.64 1.54 -38.01
N VAL A 158 -1.46 1.24 -37.46
CA VAL A 158 -1.34 0.28 -36.35
C VAL A 158 -2.09 0.77 -35.10
N ASN A 159 -2.04 2.07 -34.81
CA ASN A 159 -2.80 2.65 -33.70
C ASN A 159 -4.32 2.55 -33.91
N GLN A 160 -4.81 2.71 -35.15
CA GLN A 160 -6.23 2.49 -35.49
C GLN A 160 -6.65 1.03 -35.29
N VAL A 161 -5.82 0.07 -35.72
CA VAL A 161 -6.08 -1.37 -35.50
C VAL A 161 -6.08 -1.71 -34.01
N ALA A 162 -5.12 -1.20 -33.24
CA ALA A 162 -5.09 -1.38 -31.79
C ALA A 162 -6.34 -0.80 -31.10
N ALA A 163 -6.77 0.41 -31.50
CA ALA A 163 -7.96 1.08 -30.97
C ALA A 163 -9.29 0.40 -31.36
N ALA A 164 -9.30 -0.41 -32.44
CA ALA A 164 -10.47 -1.21 -32.84
C ALA A 164 -10.56 -2.56 -32.10
N ILE A 165 -9.43 -3.10 -31.62
CA ILE A 165 -9.35 -4.39 -30.91
C ILE A 165 -9.50 -4.20 -29.39
N LEU A 166 -9.03 -3.07 -28.85
CA LEU A 166 -9.18 -2.76 -27.43
C LEU A 166 -10.61 -2.30 -27.12
N PRO A 167 -11.21 -2.75 -25.99
CA PRO A 167 -12.56 -2.34 -25.62
C PRO A 167 -12.58 -0.84 -25.33
N GLN A 168 -13.44 -0.12 -26.05
CA GLN A 168 -13.69 1.30 -25.76
C GLN A 168 -14.40 1.42 -24.40
N ARG A 169 -13.88 2.31 -23.55
CA ARG A 169 -14.41 2.62 -22.22
C ARG A 169 -15.19 3.93 -22.24
#